data_AF-A0A1Q5SEY8-F1
#
_entry.id   AF-A0A1Q5SEY8-F1
#
_cell.length_a   1.000
_cell.length_b   1.000
_cell.length_c   1.000
_cell.angle_alpha   90.00
_cell.angle_beta   90.00
_cell.angle_gamma   90.00
#
_symmetry.space_group_name_H-M   'P 1'
#
loop_
_entity.id
_entity.type
_entity.pdbx_description
1 polymer ?
#
loop_
_entity_poly.entity_id
_entity_poly.type
_entity_poly.pdbx_seq_one_letter_code
_entity_poly.pdbx_strand_id
1 'polypeptide(L)'
;MPEPRSRPAGWRGPTTGSLQTKRAPGPMKKLSVRAQNVLKELAVELAGEQPPKGTWSPSRELLLALTAERLATARNCGPHTMREIIDWAQGCGVTIKPVIRRGGSLSEMWTELIANASAGALTSAEIVSALQRSIRRKSVRIPIAFQVILVKILLSSFE
;
A
#
# COMPACT_ATOMS: atom_id res chain seq x y z
N MET A 1 -13.81 -60.15 -21.01
CA MET A 1 -12.96 -59.18 -20.31
C MET A 1 -13.26 -57.77 -20.84
N PRO A 2 -13.97 -56.96 -20.07
CA PRO A 2 -13.65 -55.54 -19.98
C PRO A 2 -13.37 -55.15 -18.53
N GLU A 3 -12.30 -54.38 -18.37
CA GLU A 3 -11.63 -54.02 -17.13
C GLU A 3 -12.34 -52.85 -16.42
N PRO A 4 -12.42 -52.85 -15.07
CA PRO A 4 -13.13 -51.85 -14.30
C PRO A 4 -12.32 -50.56 -14.13
N ARG A 5 -12.97 -49.41 -14.37
CA ARG A 5 -12.42 -48.07 -14.10
C ARG A 5 -12.38 -47.79 -12.60
N SER A 6 -11.22 -47.99 -11.99
CA SER A 6 -10.92 -47.56 -10.63
C SER A 6 -10.52 -46.08 -10.61
N ARG A 7 -11.29 -45.25 -9.88
CA ARG A 7 -10.88 -43.91 -9.43
C ARG A 7 -9.85 -44.03 -8.31
N PRO A 8 -8.88 -43.11 -8.24
CA PRO A 8 -8.36 -42.65 -6.96
C PRO A 8 -8.89 -41.25 -6.64
N ALA A 9 -9.32 -41.11 -5.40
CA ALA A 9 -9.69 -39.87 -4.74
C ALA A 9 -8.47 -38.98 -4.48
N GLY A 10 -8.72 -37.68 -4.31
CA GLY A 10 -7.87 -36.84 -3.46
C GLY A 10 -6.99 -35.80 -4.16
N TRP A 11 -7.59 -34.86 -4.90
CA TRP A 11 -6.91 -33.60 -5.21
C TRP A 11 -7.58 -32.47 -4.42
N ARG A 12 -7.07 -32.21 -3.21
CA ARG A 12 -7.23 -30.95 -2.49
C ARG A 12 -5.95 -30.64 -1.70
N GLY A 13 -5.29 -29.56 -2.08
CA GLY A 13 -4.16 -28.97 -1.36
C GLY A 13 -3.47 -27.92 -2.23
N PRO A 14 -3.44 -26.63 -1.84
CA PRO A 14 -3.38 -25.52 -2.79
C PRO A 14 -1.96 -25.15 -3.23
N THR A 15 -1.85 -24.89 -4.53
CA THR A 15 -0.91 -23.94 -5.11
C THR A 15 -0.94 -22.63 -4.32
N THR A 16 0.23 -22.11 -3.95
CA THR A 16 0.66 -20.70 -4.01
C THR A 16 1.68 -20.44 -2.88
N GLY A 17 2.85 -21.07 -2.99
CA GLY A 17 4.06 -20.49 -2.43
C GLY A 17 4.42 -19.27 -3.27
N SER A 18 3.78 -18.13 -3.02
CA SER A 18 4.26 -16.82 -3.50
C SER A 18 5.54 -16.51 -2.74
N LEU A 19 6.64 -17.17 -3.11
CA LEU A 19 7.98 -16.71 -2.83
C LEU A 19 8.02 -15.27 -3.31
N GLN A 20 8.04 -14.33 -2.36
CA GLN A 20 8.43 -12.96 -2.61
C GLN A 20 9.83 -13.06 -3.21
N THR A 21 9.89 -13.08 -4.54
CA THR A 21 11.13 -12.95 -5.26
C THR A 21 11.67 -11.61 -4.82
N LYS A 22 12.75 -11.64 -4.02
CA LYS A 22 13.58 -10.50 -3.71
C LYS A 22 14.03 -9.95 -5.06
N ARG A 23 13.23 -9.03 -5.64
CA ARG A 23 13.51 -8.41 -6.93
C ARG A 23 14.86 -7.74 -6.77
N ALA A 24 15.86 -8.25 -7.50
CA ALA A 24 17.13 -7.58 -7.63
C ALA A 24 16.87 -6.13 -8.10
N PRO A 25 17.58 -5.13 -7.54
CA PRO A 25 17.40 -3.76 -7.94
C PRO A 25 17.75 -3.65 -9.43
N GLY A 26 16.72 -3.48 -10.27
CA GLY A 26 16.90 -3.23 -11.69
C GLY A 26 17.57 -1.86 -11.92
N PRO A 27 18.08 -1.59 -13.12
CA PRO A 27 18.69 -0.30 -13.45
C PRO A 27 17.72 0.83 -13.09
N MET A 28 18.21 1.83 -12.35
CA MET A 28 17.40 2.93 -11.80
C MET A 28 16.64 3.61 -12.92
N LYS A 29 15.33 3.34 -13.03
CA LYS A 29 14.46 4.05 -13.96
C LYS A 29 14.41 5.51 -13.51
N LYS A 30 14.63 6.44 -14.44
CA LYS A 30 14.42 7.87 -14.18
C LYS A 30 12.96 8.07 -13.74
N LEU A 31 12.76 8.76 -12.62
CA LEU A 31 11.43 9.16 -12.16
C LEU A 31 10.77 10.07 -13.20
N SER A 32 9.48 9.86 -13.42
CA SER A 32 8.63 10.73 -14.19
C SER A 32 8.57 12.11 -13.56
N VAL A 33 8.30 13.14 -14.39
CA VAL A 33 8.13 14.52 -13.91
C VAL A 33 7.08 14.60 -12.81
N ARG A 34 6.01 13.80 -12.90
CA ARG A 34 4.96 13.75 -11.88
C ARG A 34 5.46 13.18 -10.57
N ALA A 35 6.22 12.08 -10.61
CA ALA A 35 6.80 11.49 -9.41
C ALA A 35 7.83 12.43 -8.78
N GLN A 36 8.65 13.11 -9.59
CA GLN A 36 9.56 14.14 -9.10
C GLN A 36 8.82 15.29 -8.42
N ASN A 37 7.74 15.81 -9.01
CA ASN A 37 6.98 16.90 -8.41
C ASN A 37 6.35 16.52 -7.07
N VAL A 38 5.81 15.30 -6.95
CA VAL A 38 5.29 14.78 -5.67
C VAL A 38 6.40 14.71 -4.63
N LEU A 39 7.58 14.20 -4.99
CA LEU A 39 8.71 14.13 -4.06
C LEU A 39 9.20 15.52 -3.65
N LYS A 40 9.15 16.50 -4.56
CA LYS A 40 9.54 17.89 -4.25
C LYS A 40 8.60 18.55 -3.25
N GLU A 41 7.29 18.35 -3.41
CA GLU A 41 6.31 18.84 -2.44
C GLU A 41 6.56 18.20 -1.06
N LEU A 42 6.77 16.88 -1.03
CA LEU A 42 7.06 16.16 0.20
C LEU A 42 8.44 16.50 0.81
N ALA A 43 9.41 16.93 0.00
CA ALA A 43 10.73 17.34 0.47
C ALA A 43 10.66 18.53 1.43
N VAL A 44 9.84 19.51 1.04
CA VAL A 44 9.61 20.73 1.83
C VAL A 44 8.89 20.37 3.13
N GLU A 45 7.90 19.48 3.07
CA GLU A 45 7.09 19.09 4.23
C GLU A 45 7.83 18.17 5.22
N LEU A 46 8.65 17.24 4.73
CA LEU A 46 9.23 16.16 5.54
C LEU A 46 10.68 16.39 5.94
N ALA A 47 11.47 17.04 5.09
CA ALA A 47 12.91 17.22 5.30
C ALA A 47 13.33 18.70 5.35
N GLY A 48 12.40 19.64 5.13
CA GLY A 48 12.73 21.06 5.00
C GLY A 48 13.62 21.37 3.79
N GLU A 49 13.75 20.44 2.86
CA GLU A 49 14.59 20.58 1.67
C GLU A 49 13.90 21.49 0.65
N GLN A 50 14.65 22.41 0.05
CA GLN A 50 14.18 23.23 -1.06
C GLN A 50 14.73 22.71 -2.39
N PRO A 51 13.96 21.85 -3.09
CA PRO A 51 14.41 21.27 -4.34
C PRO A 51 14.49 22.30 -5.47
N PRO A 52 15.50 22.21 -6.35
CA PRO A 52 15.66 23.12 -7.48
C PRO A 52 14.56 22.93 -8.54
N LYS A 53 14.37 23.96 -9.38
CA LYS A 53 13.56 23.85 -10.60
C LYS A 53 14.34 23.03 -11.63
N GLY A 54 13.89 21.80 -11.92
CA GLY A 54 14.56 20.88 -12.85
C GLY A 54 14.88 19.51 -12.25
N THR A 55 15.86 18.80 -12.82
CA THR A 55 16.28 17.48 -12.37
C THR A 55 16.79 17.56 -10.93
N TRP A 56 16.24 16.72 -10.06
CA TRP A 56 16.59 16.70 -8.64
C TRP A 56 16.65 15.26 -8.15
N SER A 57 17.68 14.98 -7.35
CA SER A 57 17.87 13.69 -6.68
C SER A 57 17.50 13.87 -5.21
N PRO A 58 16.44 13.23 -4.71
CA PRO A 58 16.02 13.36 -3.32
C PRO A 58 17.07 12.81 -2.37
N SER A 59 17.22 13.44 -1.21
CA SER A 59 18.18 12.99 -0.19
C SER A 59 17.79 11.63 0.39
N ARG A 60 18.77 10.94 0.98
CA ARG A 60 18.51 9.69 1.69
C ARG A 60 17.60 9.89 2.91
N GLU A 61 17.68 11.04 3.56
CA GLU A 61 16.86 11.39 4.72
C GLU A 61 15.38 11.50 4.34
N LEU A 62 15.09 12.17 3.21
CA LEU A 62 13.74 12.21 2.66
C LEU A 62 13.21 10.81 2.35
N LEU A 63 14.02 9.94 1.74
CA LEU A 63 13.58 8.57 1.42
C LEU A 63 13.28 7.74 2.66
N LEU A 64 14.01 7.95 3.76
CA LEU A 64 13.72 7.29 5.03
C LEU A 64 12.46 7.85 5.71
N ALA A 65 12.18 9.14 5.55
CA ALA A 65 10.98 9.78 6.05
C ALA A 65 9.72 9.46 5.22
N LEU A 66 9.88 9.01 3.97
CA LEU A 66 8.77 8.62 3.11
C LEU A 66 8.06 7.38 3.65
N THR A 67 6.80 7.57 4.05
CA THR A 67 5.87 6.47 4.32
C THR A 67 4.84 6.37 3.21
N ALA A 68 4.29 5.17 3.02
CA ALA A 68 3.25 4.98 2.02
C ALA A 68 1.95 5.72 2.40
N GLU A 69 1.73 6.05 3.68
CA GLU A 69 0.64 6.93 4.13
C GLU A 69 0.84 8.37 3.62
N ARG A 70 2.05 8.92 3.78
CA ARG A 70 2.37 10.28 3.29
C ARG A 70 2.28 10.37 1.77
N LEU A 71 2.73 9.34 1.06
CA LEU A 71 2.52 9.24 -0.38
C LEU A 71 1.04 9.14 -0.75
N ALA A 72 0.20 8.55 0.09
CA ALA A 72 -1.23 8.41 -0.16
C ALA A 72 -2.01 9.70 0.08
N THR A 73 -1.53 10.56 0.98
CA THR A 73 -2.11 11.88 1.25
C THR A 73 -1.53 12.98 0.36
N ALA A 74 -0.38 12.75 -0.29
CA ALA A 74 0.27 13.71 -1.16
C ALA A 74 -0.63 14.10 -2.35
N ARG A 75 -0.70 15.41 -2.62
CA ARG A 75 -1.46 15.93 -3.76
C ARG A 75 -0.86 15.37 -5.05
N ASN A 76 -1.71 15.10 -6.03
CA ASN A 76 -1.31 14.58 -7.34
C ASN A 76 -0.55 13.24 -7.35
N CYS A 77 -0.42 12.55 -6.21
CA CYS A 77 0.19 11.23 -6.09
C CYS A 77 -0.82 10.12 -6.36
N GLY A 78 -1.02 9.82 -7.64
CA GLY A 78 -1.89 8.73 -8.06
C GLY A 78 -1.27 7.34 -7.76
N PRO A 79 -2.06 6.25 -7.83
CA PRO A 79 -1.55 4.90 -7.57
C PRO A 79 -0.40 4.45 -8.45
N HIS A 80 -0.31 4.98 -9.68
CA HIS A 80 0.80 4.74 -10.60
C HIS A 80 2.06 5.49 -10.15
N THR A 81 1.92 6.77 -9.80
CA THR A 81 3.00 7.62 -9.29
C THR A 81 3.56 7.09 -7.97
N MET A 82 2.70 6.70 -7.04
CA MET A 82 3.12 6.08 -5.78
C MET A 82 3.91 4.79 -6.02
N ARG A 83 3.44 3.92 -6.91
CA ARG A 83 4.16 2.68 -7.27
C ARG A 83 5.53 2.98 -7.88
N GLU A 84 5.58 3.94 -8.78
CA GLU A 84 6.83 4.39 -9.38
C GLU A 84 7.82 4.88 -8.32
N ILE A 85 7.37 5.69 -7.35
CA ILE A 85 8.20 6.18 -6.25
C ILE A 85 8.69 5.04 -5.36
N ILE A 86 7.81 4.08 -5.01
CA ILE A 86 8.18 2.92 -4.17
C ILE A 86 9.19 2.03 -4.89
N ASP A 87 8.93 1.68 -6.16
CA ASP A 87 9.83 0.86 -6.97
C ASP A 87 11.18 1.56 -7.16
N TRP A 88 11.18 2.88 -7.34
CA TRP A 88 12.40 3.70 -7.44
C TRP A 88 13.18 3.76 -6.13
N ALA A 89 12.50 4.02 -5.00
CA ALA A 89 13.13 4.06 -3.67
C ALA A 89 13.74 2.70 -3.31
N GLN A 90 13.08 1.60 -3.68
CA GLN A 90 13.63 0.26 -3.54
C GLN A 90 14.91 0.07 -4.37
N GLY A 91 14.95 0.63 -5.58
CA GLY A 91 16.17 0.71 -6.40
C GLY A 91 17.30 1.52 -5.75
N CYS A 92 16.96 2.50 -4.93
CA CYS A 92 17.90 3.27 -4.09
C CYS A 92 18.29 2.55 -2.78
N GLY A 93 17.80 1.31 -2.55
CA GLY A 93 18.06 0.54 -1.33
C GLY A 93 17.17 0.89 -0.14
N VAL A 94 16.12 1.71 -0.34
CA VAL A 94 15.16 2.08 0.71
C VAL A 94 13.83 1.37 0.48
N THR A 95 13.41 0.55 1.44
CA THR A 95 12.14 -0.17 1.34
C THR A 95 11.01 0.62 1.99
N ILE A 96 10.22 1.31 1.17
CA ILE A 96 8.97 1.93 1.61
C ILE A 96 7.89 0.84 1.64
N LYS A 97 7.46 0.41 2.83
CA LYS A 97 6.38 -0.58 2.94
C LYS A 97 5.08 0.01 2.36
N PRO A 98 4.50 -0.57 1.30
CA PRO A 98 3.21 -0.10 0.78
C PRO A 98 2.12 -0.39 1.80
N VAL A 99 1.29 0.61 2.13
CA VAL A 99 0.14 0.41 3.04
C VAL A 99 -0.96 -0.43 2.38
N ILE A 100 -1.04 -0.43 1.04
CA ILE A 100 -2.11 -1.10 0.31
C ILE A 100 -1.61 -2.42 -0.25
N ARG A 101 -2.07 -3.55 0.32
CA ARG A 101 -1.92 -4.87 -0.30
C ARG A 101 -2.52 -4.86 -1.71
N ARG A 102 -1.73 -5.33 -2.68
CA ARG A 102 -2.11 -5.44 -4.10
C ARG A 102 -3.29 -6.40 -4.26
N GLY A 103 -4.19 -6.10 -5.19
CA GLY A 103 -5.13 -7.07 -5.76
C GLY A 103 -6.11 -7.68 -4.74
N GLY A 104 -7.28 -7.06 -4.61
CA GLY A 104 -8.36 -7.56 -3.78
C GLY A 104 -9.66 -6.78 -3.99
N SER A 105 -10.79 -7.43 -3.75
CA SER A 105 -12.10 -6.79 -3.66
C SER A 105 -12.12 -5.81 -2.47
N LEU A 106 -13.07 -4.85 -2.48
CA LEU A 106 -13.27 -4.01 -1.30
C LEU A 106 -13.73 -4.85 -0.11
N SER A 107 -14.49 -5.92 -0.35
CA SER A 107 -14.99 -6.83 0.69
C SER A 107 -13.85 -7.53 1.43
N GLU A 108 -12.87 -8.08 0.71
CA GLU A 108 -11.69 -8.71 1.30
C GLU A 108 -10.87 -7.71 2.11
N MET A 109 -10.65 -6.51 1.56
CA MET A 109 -9.95 -5.43 2.27
C MET A 109 -10.65 -5.08 3.58
N TRP A 110 -11.98 -4.90 3.57
CA TRP A 110 -12.73 -4.60 4.79
C TRP A 110 -12.66 -5.75 5.79
N THR A 111 -12.76 -7.00 5.33
CA THR A 111 -12.70 -8.20 6.18
C THR A 111 -11.34 -8.30 6.89
N GLU A 112 -10.26 -8.04 6.16
CA GLU A 112 -8.90 -8.03 6.70
C GLU A 112 -8.70 -6.94 7.74
N LEU A 113 -9.20 -5.72 7.48
CA LEU A 113 -9.10 -4.62 8.45
C LEU A 113 -9.88 -4.89 9.73
N ILE A 114 -11.06 -5.52 9.62
CA ILE A 114 -11.84 -5.93 10.79
C ILE A 114 -11.05 -6.98 11.60
N ALA A 115 -10.44 -7.96 10.93
CA ALA A 115 -9.61 -8.96 11.60
C ALA A 115 -8.39 -8.32 12.30
N ASN A 116 -7.70 -7.39 11.64
CA ASN A 116 -6.56 -6.67 12.22
C ASN A 116 -6.99 -5.81 13.42
N ALA A 117 -8.18 -5.21 13.38
CA ALA A 117 -8.74 -4.45 14.50
C ALA A 117 -8.98 -5.35 15.72
N SER A 118 -9.59 -6.52 15.51
CA SER A 118 -9.80 -7.51 16.56
C SER A 118 -8.49 -8.05 17.14
N ALA A 119 -7.42 -8.08 16.34
CA ALA A 119 -6.08 -8.47 16.78
C ALA A 119 -5.27 -7.34 17.44
N GLY A 120 -5.82 -6.11 17.55
CA GLY A 120 -5.10 -4.94 18.06
C GLY A 120 -3.95 -4.45 17.17
N ALA A 121 -3.91 -4.90 15.91
CA ALA A 121 -2.84 -4.61 14.95
C ALA A 121 -3.24 -3.55 13.91
N LEU A 122 -4.42 -2.93 14.06
CA LEU A 122 -4.92 -1.93 13.11
C LEU A 122 -4.19 -0.60 13.27
N THR A 123 -3.66 -0.08 12.17
CA THR A 123 -2.94 1.20 12.14
C THR A 123 -3.74 2.32 11.46
N SER A 124 -3.45 3.58 11.82
CA SER A 124 -4.05 4.76 11.18
C SER A 124 -3.83 4.78 9.66
N ALA A 125 -2.62 4.41 9.24
CA ALA A 125 -2.24 4.33 7.84
C ALA A 125 -3.15 3.38 7.04
N GLU A 126 -3.44 2.19 7.60
CA GLU A 126 -4.31 1.19 6.98
C GLU A 126 -5.74 1.72 6.84
N ILE A 127 -6.26 2.38 7.88
CA ILE A 127 -7.59 3.01 7.86
C ILE A 127 -7.68 4.07 6.75
N VAL A 128 -6.75 5.03 6.74
CA VAL A 128 -6.70 6.10 5.73
C VAL A 128 -6.62 5.50 4.32
N SER A 129 -5.75 4.52 4.14
CA SER A 129 -5.54 3.86 2.85
C SER A 129 -6.79 3.12 2.35
N ALA A 130 -7.52 2.46 3.25
CA ALA A 130 -8.76 1.77 2.96
C ALA A 130 -9.89 2.73 2.57
N LEU A 131 -10.06 3.80 3.35
CA LEU A 131 -11.05 4.85 3.07
C LEU A 131 -10.79 5.51 1.72
N GLN A 132 -9.54 5.89 1.45
CA GLN A 132 -9.16 6.43 0.14
C GLN A 132 -9.41 5.44 -1.00
N ARG A 133 -9.15 4.14 -0.79
CA ARG A 133 -9.44 3.11 -1.80
C ARG A 133 -10.95 2.99 -2.06
N SER A 134 -11.77 3.13 -1.02
CA SER A 134 -13.24 3.19 -1.15
C SER A 134 -13.68 4.41 -1.98
N ILE A 135 -13.15 5.59 -1.67
CA ILE A 135 -13.40 6.84 -2.43
C ILE A 135 -13.00 6.67 -3.90
N ARG A 136 -11.79 6.15 -4.17
CA ARG A 136 -11.30 5.92 -5.54
C ARG A 136 -12.18 4.97 -6.35
N ARG A 137 -12.75 3.94 -5.70
CA ARG A 137 -13.68 3.00 -6.34
C ARG A 137 -15.14 3.48 -6.32
N LYS A 138 -15.39 4.72 -5.89
CA LYS A 138 -16.73 5.31 -5.75
C LYS A 138 -17.67 4.46 -4.89
N SER A 139 -17.11 3.71 -3.94
CA SER A 139 -17.88 2.92 -2.99
C SER A 139 -18.11 3.75 -1.74
N VAL A 140 -19.38 4.05 -1.48
CA VAL A 140 -19.83 4.62 -0.20
C VAL A 140 -20.15 3.54 0.84
N ARG A 141 -20.11 2.26 0.44
CA ARG A 141 -20.40 1.13 1.34
C ARG A 141 -19.19 0.79 2.19
N ILE A 142 -19.22 1.23 3.44
CA ILE A 142 -18.33 0.81 4.52
C ILE A 142 -19.13 -0.17 5.40
N PRO A 143 -18.65 -1.40 5.65
CA PRO A 143 -19.35 -2.36 6.51
C PRO A 143 -19.57 -1.84 7.92
N ILE A 144 -20.73 -2.15 8.52
CA ILE A 144 -21.12 -1.68 9.87
C ILE A 144 -20.06 -2.05 10.92
N ALA A 145 -19.50 -3.25 10.85
CA ALA A 145 -18.43 -3.68 11.76
C ALA A 145 -17.23 -2.72 11.74
N PHE A 146 -16.83 -2.22 10.56
CA PHE A 146 -15.75 -1.25 10.44
C PHE A 146 -16.17 0.15 10.89
N GLN A 147 -17.44 0.55 10.70
CA GLN A 147 -17.96 1.81 11.23
C GLN A 147 -17.90 1.83 12.77
N VAL A 148 -18.26 0.72 13.43
CA VAL A 148 -18.15 0.59 14.90
C VAL A 148 -16.69 0.74 15.36
N ILE A 149 -15.74 0.14 14.63
CA ILE A 149 -14.30 0.30 14.92
C ILE A 149 -13.88 1.77 14.80
N LEU A 150 -14.29 2.47 13.75
CA LEU A 150 -13.99 3.90 13.57
C LEU A 150 -14.53 4.76 14.72
N VAL A 151 -15.79 4.53 15.12
CA VAL A 151 -16.41 5.26 16.24
C VAL A 151 -15.65 5.00 17.55
N LYS A 152 -15.26 3.74 17.82
CA LYS A 152 -14.47 3.42 19.01
C LYS A 152 -13.13 4.15 19.02
N ILE A 153 -12.41 4.15 17.90
CA ILE A 153 -11.13 4.85 17.79
C ILE A 153 -11.31 6.36 18.03
N LEU A 154 -12.35 6.96 17.45
CA LEU A 154 -12.64 8.37 17.65
C LEU A 154 -12.93 8.67 19.12
N LEU A 155 -13.80 7.89 19.78
CA LEU A 155 -14.13 8.08 21.19
C LEU A 155 -12.92 7.91 22.10
N SER A 156 -12.07 6.90 21.87
CA SER A 156 -10.83 6.70 22.63
C SER A 156 -9.75 7.77 22.36
N SER A 157 -9.92 8.61 21.35
CA SER A 157 -9.01 9.74 21.10
C SER A 157 -9.44 11.02 21.83
N PHE A 158 -10.65 11.05 22.39
CA PHE A 158 -11.21 12.18 23.13
C PHE A 158 -11.21 12.00 24.66
N GLU A 159 -10.94 10.79 25.16
CA GLU A 159 -10.63 10.51 26.57
C GLU A 159 -9.14 10.62 26.85
#